data_AF-Q16GR7-F1
#
_entry.id   AF-Q16GR7-F1
#
_cell.length_a   1.000
_cell.length_b   1.000
_cell.length_c   1.000
_cell.angle_alpha   90.00
_cell.angle_beta   90.00
_cell.angle_gamma   90.00
#
_symmetry.space_group_name_H-M   'P 1'
#
loop_
_entity.id
_entity.type
_entity.pdbx_description
1 polymer ?
#
loop_
_entity_poly.entity_id
_entity_poly.type
_entity_poly.pdbx_seq_one_letter_code
_entity_poly.pdbx_strand_id
1 'polypeptide(L)'
;GTSGIDIDLRRVDIDQCPQKSSPSGAPQPLNIFAGTDKCKPRTTECVPIPGLGFRRGSYRCVCRKGYYFPDTSIEQKWFNGTTLEEEYEKLMQ
;
A
#
# COMPACT_ATOMS: atom_id res chain seq x y z
N GLY A 1 -0.39 -33.41 15.74
CA GLY A 1 -1.47 -33.07 14.81
C GLY A 1 -1.12 -31.77 14.13
N THR A 2 -1.29 -31.68 12.81
CA THR A 2 -1.15 -30.42 12.07
C THR A 2 -2.52 -29.79 11.96
N SER A 3 -2.67 -28.53 12.39
CA SER A 3 -3.88 -27.76 12.14
C SER A 3 -3.71 -27.05 10.80
N GLY A 4 -4.58 -27.36 9.83
CA GLY A 4 -4.67 -26.61 8.57
C GLY A 4 -5.73 -25.52 8.69
N ILE A 5 -5.40 -24.31 8.23
CA ILE A 5 -6.35 -23.19 8.12
C ILE A 5 -6.53 -22.93 6.62
N ASP A 6 -7.77 -22.99 6.14
CA ASP A 6 -8.14 -22.61 4.78
C ASP A 6 -8.66 -21.16 4.79
N ILE A 7 -8.04 -20.28 4.00
CA ILE A 7 -8.37 -18.87 3.93
C ILE A 7 -8.70 -18.54 2.47
N ASP A 8 -9.92 -18.06 2.22
CA ASP A 8 -10.28 -17.53 0.90
C ASP A 8 -9.57 -16.20 0.64
N LEU A 9 -8.40 -16.30 0.01
CA LEU A 9 -7.51 -15.18 -0.33
C LEU A 9 -8.15 -14.13 -1.26
N ARG A 10 -9.30 -14.43 -1.88
CA ARG A 10 -10.01 -13.45 -2.73
C ARG A 10 -10.73 -12.37 -1.93
N ARG A 11 -11.00 -12.62 -0.65
CA ARG A 11 -11.75 -11.71 0.24
C ARG A 11 -10.89 -11.07 1.31
N VAL A 12 -9.60 -11.36 1.32
CA VAL A 12 -8.65 -10.82 2.30
C VAL A 12 -7.78 -9.79 1.60
N ASP A 13 -7.98 -8.51 1.89
CA ASP A 13 -7.07 -7.46 1.47
C ASP A 13 -5.81 -7.45 2.35
N ILE A 14 -4.69 -7.03 1.77
CA ILE A 14 -3.48 -6.70 2.52
C ILE A 14 -3.24 -5.19 2.50
N ASP A 15 -2.75 -4.65 3.60
CA ASP A 15 -2.38 -3.24 3.69
C ASP A 15 -0.85 -3.13 3.75
N GLN A 16 -0.25 -2.64 2.68
CA GLN A 16 1.21 -2.45 2.61
C GLN A 16 1.68 -1.11 3.18
N CYS A 17 0.75 -0.20 3.46
CA CYS A 17 1.09 1.13 3.95
C CYS A 17 1.65 1.08 5.38
N PRO A 18 2.39 2.11 5.81
CA PRO A 18 2.95 2.15 7.15
C PRO A 18 1.85 2.06 8.22
N GLN A 19 2.10 1.29 9.28
CA GLN A 19 1.15 1.11 10.37
C GLN A 19 0.82 2.47 11.00
N LYS A 20 -0.46 2.85 10.96
CA LYS A 20 -0.91 4.11 11.55
C LYS A 20 -1.11 3.93 13.05
N SER A 21 -0.66 4.89 13.85
CA SER A 21 -1.06 4.96 15.25
C SER A 21 -2.55 5.26 15.31
N SER A 22 -3.30 4.52 16.13
CA SER A 22 -4.73 4.80 16.30
C SER A 22 -4.91 6.21 16.87
N PRO A 23 -5.81 7.04 16.31
CA PRO A 23 -6.11 8.36 16.85
C PRO A 23 -6.56 8.32 18.32
N SER A 24 -7.15 7.19 18.75
CA SER A 24 -7.62 6.97 20.12
C SER A 24 -6.55 6.38 21.06
N GLY A 25 -5.33 6.13 20.57
CA GLY A 25 -4.29 5.44 21.33
C GLY A 25 -4.55 3.94 21.53
N ALA A 26 -5.67 3.41 21.05
CA ALA A 26 -5.96 1.98 21.11
C ALA A 26 -4.98 1.18 20.22
N PRO A 27 -4.49 0.02 20.67
CA PRO A 27 -3.66 -0.83 19.83
C PRO A 27 -4.45 -1.30 18.61
N GLN A 28 -3.93 -1.01 17.41
CA GLN A 28 -4.45 -1.60 16.18
C GLN A 28 -3.96 -3.05 16.06
N PRO A 29 -4.71 -3.93 15.38
CA PRO A 29 -4.20 -5.24 15.01
C PRO A 29 -2.86 -5.09 14.30
N LEU A 30 -1.90 -5.96 14.61
CA LEU A 30 -0.60 -5.95 13.96
C LEU A 30 -0.79 -6.17 12.46
N ASN A 31 -0.39 -5.18 11.66
CA ASN A 31 -0.35 -5.32 10.22
C ASN A 31 1.04 -5.83 9.80
N ILE A 32 1.14 -7.13 9.53
CA ILE A 32 2.41 -7.77 9.14
C ILE A 32 2.93 -7.33 7.76
N PHE A 33 2.08 -6.71 6.94
CA PHE A 33 2.45 -6.21 5.61
C PHE A 33 2.83 -4.72 5.63
N ALA A 34 2.70 -4.06 6.79
CA ALA A 34 2.93 -2.63 6.92
C ALA A 34 4.34 -2.20 6.51
N GLY A 35 4.43 -1.11 5.76
CA GLY A 35 5.68 -0.50 5.33
C GLY A 35 6.42 -1.28 4.24
N THR A 36 5.74 -2.21 3.56
CA THR A 36 6.29 -2.92 2.40
C THR A 36 5.99 -2.19 1.07
N ASP A 37 5.26 -1.08 1.12
CA ASP A 37 4.99 -0.23 -0.02
C ASP A 37 6.27 0.36 -0.66
N LYS A 38 6.16 0.80 -1.90
CA LYS A 38 7.24 1.45 -2.67
C LYS A 38 7.04 2.95 -2.82
N CYS A 39 6.20 3.58 -1.99
CA CYS A 39 6.04 5.02 -2.00
C CYS A 39 7.34 5.71 -1.55
N LYS A 40 7.57 6.93 -2.05
CA LYS A 40 8.69 7.76 -1.58
C LYS A 40 8.29 8.41 -0.25
N PRO A 41 8.85 8.00 0.91
CA PRO A 41 8.33 8.42 2.21
C PRO A 41 8.56 9.91 2.51
N ARG A 42 9.47 10.58 1.80
CA ARG A 42 9.69 12.03 1.98
C ARG A 42 8.66 12.88 1.25
N THR A 43 8.18 12.43 0.10
CA THR A 43 7.39 13.26 -0.84
C THR A 43 5.97 12.76 -1.04
N THR A 44 5.69 11.52 -0.65
CA THR A 44 4.39 10.86 -0.83
C THR A 44 3.90 10.19 0.46
N GLU A 45 2.60 9.91 0.51
CA GLU A 45 1.91 9.16 1.55
C GLU A 45 1.21 7.95 0.90
N CYS A 46 1.39 6.77 1.51
CA CYS A 46 0.73 5.55 1.07
C CYS A 46 -0.73 5.54 1.54
N VAL A 47 -1.64 5.20 0.63
CA VAL A 47 -3.07 5.02 0.90
C VAL A 47 -3.51 3.65 0.37
N PRO A 48 -4.03 2.74 1.22
CA PRO A 48 -4.45 1.43 0.77
C PRO A 48 -5.68 1.52 -0.13
N ILE A 49 -5.78 0.58 -1.08
CA ILE A 49 -6.93 0.42 -1.98
C ILE A 49 -7.62 -0.90 -1.60
N PRO A 50 -8.83 -0.86 -1.00
CA PRO A 50 -9.55 -2.07 -0.60
C PRO A 50 -10.22 -2.76 -1.79
N GLY A 51 -10.58 -4.03 -1.61
CA GLY A 51 -11.36 -4.83 -2.56
C GLY A 51 -10.55 -5.44 -3.71
N LEU A 52 -9.22 -5.50 -3.58
CA LEU A 52 -8.32 -6.07 -4.59
C LEU A 52 -7.84 -7.49 -4.23
N GLY A 53 -8.19 -7.97 -3.04
CA GLY A 53 -7.85 -9.30 -2.55
C GLY A 53 -6.39 -9.40 -2.10
N PHE A 54 -5.93 -10.63 -1.90
CA PHE A 54 -4.60 -10.91 -1.35
C PHE A 54 -3.52 -10.73 -2.42
N ARG A 55 -3.13 -9.47 -2.67
CA ARG A 55 -2.10 -9.11 -3.65
C ARG A 55 -1.32 -7.86 -3.25
N ARG A 56 -0.06 -7.82 -3.68
CA ARG A 56 0.78 -6.62 -3.61
C ARG A 56 0.34 -5.57 -4.62
N GLY A 57 0.69 -4.32 -4.35
CA GLY A 57 0.36 -3.16 -5.17
C GLY A 57 -1.03 -2.57 -4.90
N SER A 58 -1.75 -3.06 -3.87
CA SER A 58 -3.09 -2.59 -3.47
C SER A 58 -3.03 -1.28 -2.68
N TYR A 59 -2.29 -0.30 -3.21
CA TYR A 59 -2.13 1.03 -2.61
C TYR A 59 -1.90 2.08 -3.70
N ARG A 60 -2.03 3.35 -3.33
CA ARG A 60 -1.62 4.51 -4.12
C ARG A 60 -0.72 5.42 -3.31
N CYS A 61 0.26 6.03 -3.96
CA CYS A 61 1.12 7.04 -3.34
C CYS A 61 0.62 8.43 -3.71
N VAL A 62 0.04 9.12 -2.74
CA VAL A 62 -0.48 10.49 -2.89
C VAL A 62 0.63 11.48 -2.52
N CYS A 63 0.78 12.57 -3.27
CA CYS A 63 1.76 13.60 -2.91
C CYS A 63 1.43 14.23 -1.55
N ARG A 64 2.45 14.41 -0.70
CA ARG A 64 2.31 15.16 0.55
C ARG A 64 2.08 16.64 0.25
N LYS A 65 1.54 17.36 1.24
CA LYS A 65 1.39 18.83 1.15
C LYS A 65 2.72 19.48 0.75
N GLY A 66 2.70 20.31 -0.30
CA GLY A 66 3.88 20.97 -0.86
C GLY A 66 4.61 20.20 -1.96
N TYR A 67 4.22 18.95 -2.22
CA TYR A 67 4.67 18.16 -3.38
C TYR A 67 3.53 17.99 -4.38
N TYR A 68 3.87 17.91 -5.66
CA TYR A 68 2.91 17.85 -6.76
C TYR A 68 3.21 16.68 -7.68
N PHE A 69 2.17 16.10 -8.26
CA PHE A 69 2.32 15.10 -9.30
C PHE A 69 2.95 15.77 -10.54
N PRO A 70 3.97 15.16 -11.18
CA PRO A 70 4.73 15.81 -12.26
C PRO A 70 3.83 16.25 -13.42
N ASP A 71 2.88 15.40 -13.80
CA ASP A 71 1.87 15.74 -14.79
C ASP A 71 0.68 16.43 -14.13
N THR A 72 0.53 17.72 -14.40
CA THR A 72 -0.55 18.52 -13.82
C THR A 72 -1.86 18.42 -14.61
N SER A 73 -1.82 17.87 -15.82
CA SER A 73 -2.95 17.78 -16.75
C SER A 73 -3.82 16.54 -16.54
N ILE A 74 -3.29 15.51 -15.88
CA ILE A 74 -4.05 14.29 -15.60
C ILE A 74 -5.00 14.44 -14.41
N GLU A 75 -6.12 13.71 -14.46
CA GLU A 75 -7.10 13.68 -13.37
C GLU A 75 -6.58 12.92 -12.15
N GLN A 76 -5.92 11.76 -12.36
CA GLN A 76 -5.43 10.90 -11.29
C GLN A 76 -4.01 11.27 -10.86
N LYS A 77 -3.90 12.18 -9.89
CA LYS A 77 -2.63 12.71 -9.37
C LYS A 77 -2.03 11.87 -8.25
N TRP A 78 -1.73 10.61 -8.53
CA TRP A 78 -1.09 9.67 -7.59
C TRP A 78 -0.33 8.57 -8.35
N PHE A 79 0.67 7.96 -7.71
CA PHE A 79 1.39 6.84 -8.29
C PHE A 79 0.71 5.52 -7.92
N ASN A 80 0.43 4.67 -8.92
CA ASN A 80 -0.24 3.38 -8.72
C ASN A 80 0.72 2.36 -8.11
N GLY A 81 0.32 1.76 -6.99
CA GLY A 81 1.12 0.77 -6.28
C GLY A 81 1.45 -0.46 -7.11
N THR A 82 0.53 -0.93 -7.96
CA THR A 82 0.78 -2.08 -8.84
C THR A 82 1.92 -1.77 -9.82
N THR A 83 1.86 -0.63 -10.50
CA THR A 83 2.92 -0.18 -11.39
C THR A 83 4.25 0.02 -10.65
N LEU A 84 4.21 0.58 -9.43
CA LEU A 84 5.43 0.75 -8.63
C LEU A 84 6.08 -0.58 -8.25
N GLU A 85 5.30 -1.60 -7.91
CA GLU A 85 5.83 -2.93 -7.58
C GLU A 85 6.46 -3.59 -8.82
N GLU A 86 5.79 -3.50 -9.99
CA GLU A 86 6.31 -4.02 -11.27
C GLU A 86 7.64 -3.35 -11.66
N GLU A 87 7.71 -2.01 -11.60
CA GLU A 87 8.94 -1.29 -11.93
C GLU A 87 10.06 -1.54 -10.91
N TYR A 88 9.71 -1.73 -9.64
CA TYR A 88 10.69 -2.10 -8.61
C TYR A 88 11.27 -3.50 -8.85
N GLU A 89 10.44 -4.48 -9.24
CA GLU A 89 10.92 -5.83 -9.55
C GLU A 89 11.91 -5.82 -10.73
N LYS A 90 11.66 -5.01 -11.76
CA LYS A 90 12.58 -4.82 -12.89
C LYS A 90 13.93 -4.24 -12.47
N LEU A 91 13.96 -3.37 -11.47
CA LEU A 91 15.20 -2.78 -10.95
C LEU A 91 16.02 -3.75 -10.09
N MET A 92 15.41 -4.83 -9.60
CA MET A 92 16.05 -5.82 -8.73
C MET A 92 16.54 -7.06 -9.48
N GLN A 93 16.30 -7.14 -10.80
CA GLN A 93 16.86 -8.16 -11.72
C GLN A 93 18.10 -7.61 -12.42
#